data_AF-A0A645IQL0-F1
#
_entry.id   AF-A0A645IQL0-F1
#
_cell.length_a   1.000
_cell.length_b   1.000
_cell.length_c   1.000
_cell.angle_alpha   90.00
_cell.angle_beta   90.00
_cell.angle_gamma   90.00
#
_symmetry.space_group_name_H-M   'P 1'
#
loop_
_entity.id
_entity.type
_entity.pdbx_description
1 polymer ?
#
loop_
_entity_poly.entity_id
_entity_poly.type
_entity_poly.pdbx_seq_one_letter_code
_entity_poly.pdbx_strand_id
1 'polypeptide(L)'
;MQFLASALEQDHPALHQAFRTELQAFSERTRVDMSPMLSNLIVKVCYRFPNIARATVLKRVLVVSDSGRIHAEFLASFLKSLFNGSDFSAIEVTAFDLEEYSAPSFQSSAPQYDILLTTLLPLPNLHLFETVIQIEDLPSRENLNVFSIAIYGGPAASAVKQPVD
;
A
#
# COMPACT_ATOMS: atom_id res chain seq x y z
N MET A 1 -2.13 -17.22 -20.87
CA MET A 1 -3.36 -16.70 -20.23
C MET A 1 -3.58 -17.32 -18.85
N GLN A 2 -3.67 -18.65 -18.72
CA GLN A 2 -3.84 -19.31 -17.41
C GLN A 2 -2.77 -18.93 -16.38
N PHE A 3 -1.49 -18.95 -16.75
CA PHE A 3 -0.39 -18.52 -15.87
C PHE A 3 -0.58 -17.08 -15.33
N LEU A 4 -0.93 -16.14 -16.21
CA LEU A 4 -1.13 -14.73 -15.82
C LEU A 4 -2.36 -14.57 -14.91
N ALA A 5 -3.43 -15.32 -15.16
CA ALA A 5 -4.60 -15.30 -14.30
C ALA A 5 -4.32 -15.89 -12.92
N SER A 6 -3.54 -16.97 -12.84
CA SER A 6 -3.10 -17.54 -11.56
C SER A 6 -2.17 -16.60 -10.79
N ALA A 7 -1.26 -15.91 -11.48
CA ALA A 7 -0.43 -14.88 -10.85
C ALA A 7 -1.30 -13.72 -10.30
N LEU A 8 -2.26 -13.22 -11.08
CA LEU A 8 -3.19 -12.19 -10.63
C LEU A 8 -4.10 -12.65 -9.47
N GLU A 9 -4.49 -13.93 -9.42
CA GLU A 9 -5.25 -14.48 -8.30
C GLU A 9 -4.42 -14.53 -7.01
N GLN A 10 -3.12 -14.85 -7.11
CA GLN A 10 -2.20 -14.84 -5.97
C GLN A 10 -1.89 -13.43 -5.48
N ASP A 11 -1.63 -12.51 -6.40
CA ASP A 11 -1.21 -11.14 -6.08
C ASP A 11 -2.40 -10.24 -5.72
N HIS A 12 -3.60 -10.51 -6.25
CA HIS A 12 -4.80 -9.69 -6.08
C HIS A 12 -6.06 -10.52 -5.74
N PRO A 13 -6.09 -11.24 -4.61
CA PRO A 13 -7.21 -12.11 -4.25
C PRO A 13 -8.54 -11.36 -4.10
N ALA A 14 -8.51 -10.10 -3.63
CA ALA A 14 -9.69 -9.26 -3.51
C ALA A 14 -10.32 -8.92 -4.88
N LEU A 15 -9.48 -8.58 -5.87
CA LEU A 15 -9.93 -8.31 -7.24
C LEU A 15 -10.53 -9.58 -7.85
N HIS A 16 -9.87 -10.73 -7.67
CA HIS A 16 -10.37 -12.02 -8.16
C HIS A 16 -11.73 -12.36 -7.56
N GLN A 17 -11.91 -12.15 -6.25
CA GLN A 17 -13.16 -12.39 -5.57
C GLN A 17 -14.27 -11.44 -6.05
N ALA A 18 -13.98 -10.16 -6.27
CA ALA A 18 -14.96 -9.20 -6.80
C ALA A 18 -15.47 -9.63 -8.18
N PHE A 19 -14.57 -10.01 -9.09
CA PHE A 19 -14.95 -10.52 -10.40
C PHE A 19 -15.78 -11.79 -10.30
N ARG A 20 -15.39 -12.74 -9.43
CA ARG A 20 -16.14 -13.99 -9.21
C ARG A 20 -17.57 -13.72 -8.76
N THR A 21 -17.75 -12.83 -7.78
CA THR A 21 -19.07 -12.46 -7.25
C THR A 21 -19.96 -11.85 -8.32
N GLU A 22 -19.44 -10.89 -9.10
CA GLU A 22 -20.23 -10.23 -10.16
C GLU A 22 -20.55 -11.18 -11.33
N LEU A 23 -19.59 -12.04 -11.73
CA LEU A 23 -19.81 -13.05 -12.76
C LEU A 23 -20.83 -14.10 -12.35
N GLN A 24 -20.85 -14.49 -11.07
CA GLN A 24 -21.85 -15.40 -10.54
C GLN A 24 -23.25 -14.77 -10.62
N ALA A 25 -23.40 -13.53 -10.14
CA ALA A 25 -24.68 -12.81 -10.21
C ALA A 25 -25.17 -12.65 -11.68
N PHE A 26 -24.26 -12.40 -12.62
CA PHE A 26 -24.59 -12.36 -14.04
C PHE A 26 -25.03 -13.73 -14.58
N SER A 27 -24.33 -14.80 -14.21
CA SER A 27 -24.62 -16.16 -14.67
C SER A 27 -25.98 -16.64 -14.19
N GLU A 28 -26.34 -16.34 -12.94
CA GLU A 28 -27.64 -16.66 -12.36
C GLU A 28 -28.79 -15.95 -13.09
N ARG A 29 -28.60 -14.67 -13.45
CA ARG A 29 -29.62 -13.88 -14.17
C ARG A 29 -29.81 -14.30 -15.61
N THR A 30 -28.73 -14.68 -16.28
CA THR A 30 -28.75 -15.00 -17.72
C THR A 30 -28.89 -16.49 -18.00
N ARG A 31 -28.76 -17.34 -16.98
CA ARG A 31 -28.70 -18.81 -17.10
C ARG A 31 -27.58 -19.30 -18.03
N VAL A 32 -26.49 -18.52 -18.13
CA VAL A 32 -25.28 -18.86 -18.87
C VAL A 32 -24.14 -18.98 -17.88
N ASP A 33 -23.48 -20.13 -17.82
CA ASP A 33 -22.31 -20.32 -16.97
C ASP A 33 -21.09 -19.58 -17.53
N MET A 34 -20.74 -18.47 -16.89
CA MET A 34 -19.57 -17.65 -17.24
C MET A 34 -18.35 -17.96 -16.37
N SER A 35 -18.43 -18.91 -15.43
CA SER A 35 -17.29 -19.28 -14.58
C SER A 35 -16.02 -19.65 -15.36
N PRO A 36 -16.08 -20.32 -16.54
CA PRO A 36 -14.88 -20.62 -17.32
C PRO A 36 -14.19 -19.38 -17.91
N MET A 37 -14.90 -18.24 -17.97
CA MET A 37 -14.41 -16.99 -18.55
C MET A 37 -13.74 -16.07 -17.51
N LEU A 38 -13.85 -16.37 -16.22
CA LEU A 38 -13.37 -15.53 -15.11
C LEU A 38 -11.90 -15.09 -15.32
N SER A 39 -11.00 -16.06 -15.49
CA SER A 39 -9.57 -15.81 -15.69
C SER A 39 -9.28 -14.93 -16.92
N ASN A 40 -10.01 -15.16 -18.01
CA ASN A 40 -9.84 -14.39 -19.25
C ASN A 40 -10.33 -12.95 -19.09
N LEU A 41 -11.45 -12.76 -18.41
CA LEU A 41 -12.03 -11.44 -18.15
C LEU A 41 -11.16 -10.59 -17.24
N ILE A 42 -10.65 -11.17 -16.14
CA ILE A 42 -9.73 -10.48 -15.24
C ILE A 42 -8.49 -10.01 -16.00
N VAL A 43 -7.85 -10.92 -16.76
CA VAL A 43 -6.67 -10.58 -17.55
C VAL A 43 -6.97 -9.47 -18.57
N LYS A 44 -8.09 -9.55 -19.29
CA LYS A 44 -8.49 -8.53 -20.27
C LYS A 44 -8.75 -7.18 -19.61
N VAL A 45 -9.37 -7.16 -18.44
CA VAL A 45 -9.60 -5.92 -17.69
C VAL A 45 -8.29 -5.34 -17.20
N CYS A 46 -7.38 -6.14 -16.65
CA CYS A 46 -6.05 -5.68 -16.27
C CYS A 46 -5.24 -5.18 -17.47
N TYR A 47 -5.38 -5.78 -18.66
CA TYR A 47 -4.75 -5.22 -19.87
C TYR A 47 -5.35 -3.88 -20.28
N ARG A 48 -6.67 -3.72 -20.17
CA ARG A 48 -7.34 -2.47 -20.55
C ARG A 48 -7.15 -1.36 -19.52
N PHE A 49 -7.06 -1.74 -18.25
CA PHE A 49 -6.98 -0.88 -17.08
C PHE A 49 -5.85 -1.39 -16.16
N PRO A 50 -4.57 -1.23 -16.54
CA PRO A 50 -3.45 -1.79 -15.78
C PRO A 50 -3.39 -1.30 -14.33
N ASN A 51 -3.92 -0.11 -14.09
CA ASN A 51 -4.05 0.50 -12.78
C ASN A 51 -4.92 -0.30 -11.81
N ILE A 52 -5.90 -1.08 -12.29
CA ILE A 52 -6.79 -1.87 -11.43
C ILE A 52 -6.04 -3.00 -10.71
N ALA A 53 -4.96 -3.51 -11.30
CA ALA A 53 -4.09 -4.47 -10.64
C ALA A 53 -3.36 -3.83 -9.44
N ARG A 54 -3.20 -2.51 -9.42
CA ARG A 54 -2.59 -1.79 -8.29
C ARG A 54 -3.63 -1.27 -7.29
N ALA A 55 -4.90 -1.61 -7.47
CA ALA A 55 -5.95 -1.21 -6.53
C ALA A 55 -5.75 -1.95 -5.20
N THR A 56 -5.65 -1.17 -4.12
CA THR A 56 -5.46 -1.67 -2.75
C THR A 56 -6.31 -0.85 -1.79
N VAL A 57 -6.41 -1.31 -0.55
CA VAL A 57 -6.97 -0.50 0.54
C VAL A 57 -6.04 0.68 0.77
N LEU A 58 -6.60 1.89 0.76
CA LEU A 58 -5.86 3.13 1.00
C LEU A 58 -5.07 3.05 2.31
N LYS A 59 -3.76 3.28 2.24
CA LYS A 59 -2.89 3.36 3.42
C LYS A 59 -2.57 4.81 3.78
N ARG A 60 -2.72 5.16 5.04
CA ARG A 60 -2.38 6.48 5.58
C ARG A 60 -0.96 6.47 6.10
N VAL A 61 -0.09 7.25 5.48
CA VAL A 61 1.35 7.28 5.73
C VAL A 61 1.70 8.60 6.41
N LEU A 62 2.39 8.52 7.55
CA LEU A 62 3.00 9.67 8.18
C LEU A 62 4.48 9.74 7.79
N VAL A 63 4.94 10.90 7.36
CA VAL A 63 6.35 11.16 7.06
C VAL A 63 6.89 12.16 8.06
N VAL A 64 7.99 11.79 8.72
CA VAL A 64 8.74 12.66 9.63
C VAL A 64 10.17 12.76 9.15
N SER A 65 10.74 13.96 9.10
CA SER A 65 12.15 14.11 8.75
C SER A 65 12.87 15.03 9.72
N ASP A 66 14.10 14.64 10.08
CA ASP A 66 15.04 15.45 10.85
C ASP A 66 15.59 16.66 10.08
N SER A 67 15.51 16.65 8.75
CA SER A 67 15.72 17.82 7.89
C SER A 67 14.55 18.82 7.91
N GLY A 68 13.50 18.53 8.69
CA GLY A 68 12.35 19.41 8.92
C GLY A 68 11.20 19.24 7.91
N ARG A 69 10.16 20.06 8.08
CA ARG A 69 8.87 19.93 7.38
C ARG A 69 9.00 19.94 5.86
N ILE A 70 9.83 20.82 5.31
CA ILE A 70 10.01 20.96 3.85
C ILE A 70 10.50 19.64 3.24
N HIS A 71 11.44 18.97 3.92
CA HIS A 71 11.94 17.69 3.44
C HIS A 71 10.89 16.57 3.56
N ALA A 72 10.14 16.56 4.67
CA ALA A 72 9.02 15.62 4.83
C ALA A 72 7.93 15.81 3.75
N GLU A 73 7.61 17.05 3.36
CA GLU A 73 6.65 17.37 2.30
C GLU A 73 7.17 16.96 0.91
N PHE A 74 8.47 17.12 0.66
CA PHE A 74 9.12 16.60 -0.54
C PHE A 74 8.97 15.08 -0.63
N LEU A 75 9.33 14.36 0.43
CA LEU A 75 9.19 12.90 0.51
C LEU A 75 7.73 12.46 0.34
N ALA A 76 6.78 13.16 0.97
CA ALA A 76 5.36 12.88 0.83
C ALA A 76 4.88 13.04 -0.61
N SER A 77 5.33 14.09 -1.30
CA SER A 77 5.00 14.33 -2.71
C SER A 77 5.64 13.29 -3.63
N PHE A 78 6.89 12.93 -3.37
CA PHE A 78 7.61 11.88 -4.08
C PHE A 78 6.88 10.54 -3.98
N LEU A 79 6.52 10.10 -2.77
CA LEU A 79 5.79 8.85 -2.56
C LEU A 79 4.41 8.88 -3.25
N LYS A 80 3.66 9.98 -3.12
CA LYS A 80 2.38 10.14 -3.83
C LYS A 80 2.54 9.95 -5.34
N SER A 81 3.60 10.53 -5.93
CA SER A 81 3.85 10.43 -7.38
C SER A 81 4.15 9.01 -7.87
N LEU A 82 4.71 8.15 -7.00
CA LEU A 82 5.07 6.78 -7.34
C LEU A 82 3.92 5.78 -7.13
N PHE A 83 3.16 5.97 -6.05
CA PHE A 83 2.18 4.99 -5.58
C PHE A 83 0.74 5.32 -5.95
N ASN A 84 0.41 6.59 -6.20
CA ASN A 84 -0.92 6.99 -6.68
C ASN A 84 -0.94 7.11 -8.20
N GLY A 85 -2.05 6.72 -8.81
CA GLY A 85 -2.31 6.89 -10.23
C GLY A 85 -3.37 7.97 -10.49
N SER A 86 -3.69 8.19 -11.76
CA SER A 86 -4.78 9.11 -12.15
C SER A 86 -6.14 8.68 -11.63
N ASP A 87 -6.38 7.36 -11.56
CA ASP A 87 -7.70 6.78 -11.30
C ASP A 87 -7.82 6.16 -9.90
N PHE A 88 -6.73 6.14 -9.12
CA PHE A 88 -6.69 5.51 -7.80
C PHE A 88 -5.64 6.15 -6.90
N SER A 89 -5.88 6.11 -5.59
CA SER A 89 -4.90 6.45 -4.56
C SER A 89 -4.61 5.21 -3.73
N ALA A 90 -3.36 4.72 -3.78
CA ALA A 90 -2.91 3.63 -2.92
C ALA A 90 -2.53 4.16 -1.53
N ILE A 91 -2.06 5.41 -1.46
CA ILE A 91 -1.65 6.06 -0.21
C ILE A 91 -2.23 7.46 -0.06
N GLU A 92 -2.47 7.84 1.19
CA GLU A 92 -2.62 9.22 1.63
C GLU A 92 -1.40 9.54 2.51
N VAL A 93 -0.70 10.63 2.22
CA VAL A 93 0.55 10.96 2.92
C VAL A 93 0.44 12.31 3.60
N THR A 94 0.76 12.32 4.90
CA THR A 94 0.85 13.52 5.73
C THR A 94 2.29 13.72 6.17
N ALA A 95 2.79 14.96 6.06
CA ALA A 95 4.15 15.33 6.43
C ALA A 95 4.13 16.13 7.73
N PHE A 96 4.91 15.69 8.71
CA PHE A 96 5.09 16.33 10.01
C PHE A 96 6.54 16.75 10.18
N ASP A 97 6.77 17.85 10.89
CA ASP A 97 8.07 18.07 11.53
C ASP A 97 8.20 17.32 12.87
N LEU A 98 9.40 17.38 13.46
CA LEU A 98 9.68 16.72 14.74
C LEU A 98 8.86 17.29 15.91
N GLU A 99 8.49 18.58 15.86
CA GLU A 99 7.72 19.23 16.93
C GLU A 99 6.28 18.72 16.91
N GLU A 100 5.64 18.69 15.74
CA GLU A 100 4.30 18.15 15.53
C GLU A 100 4.22 16.67 15.92
N TYR A 101 5.22 15.87 15.55
CA TYR A 101 5.27 14.45 15.88
C TYR A 101 5.47 14.19 17.39
N SER A 102 6.27 15.03 18.05
CA SER A 102 6.58 14.89 19.47
C SER A 102 5.53 15.54 20.38
N ALA A 103 4.57 16.28 19.81
CA ALA A 103 3.51 16.92 20.57
C ALA A 103 2.66 15.87 21.33
N PRO A 104 2.27 16.12 22.58
CA PRO A 104 1.43 15.19 23.34
C PRO A 104 0.09 14.86 22.66
N SER A 105 -0.47 15.82 21.92
CA SER A 105 -1.68 15.64 21.13
C SER A 105 -1.54 14.61 20.00
N PHE A 106 -0.32 14.36 19.52
CA PHE A 106 -0.07 13.43 18.44
C PHE A 106 -0.54 12.01 18.77
N GLN A 107 -0.35 11.57 20.02
CA GLN A 107 -0.68 10.21 20.44
C GLN A 107 -2.15 9.85 20.18
N SER A 108 -3.07 10.82 20.30
CA SER A 108 -4.49 10.61 20.01
C SER A 108 -4.79 10.52 18.52
N SER A 109 -3.95 11.11 17.66
CA SER A 109 -4.08 11.08 16.20
C SER A 109 -3.30 9.94 15.55
N ALA A 110 -2.27 9.39 16.20
CA ALA A 110 -1.41 8.34 15.67
C ALA A 110 -2.16 7.12 15.10
N PRO A 111 -3.25 6.60 15.73
CA PRO A 111 -3.98 5.43 15.22
C PRO A 111 -4.62 5.63 13.84
N GLN A 112 -4.65 6.86 13.32
CA GLN A 112 -5.14 7.11 11.97
C GLN A 112 -4.11 6.75 10.89
N TYR A 113 -2.84 6.53 11.24
CA TYR A 113 -1.78 6.22 10.30
C TYR A 113 -1.43 4.74 10.35
N ASP A 114 -1.31 4.12 9.19
CA ASP A 114 -0.93 2.71 9.05
C ASP A 114 0.60 2.53 9.04
N ILE A 115 1.33 3.52 8.52
CA ILE A 115 2.78 3.46 8.28
C ILE A 115 3.44 4.75 8.75
N LEU A 116 4.51 4.64 9.53
CA LEU A 116 5.46 5.71 9.78
C LEU A 116 6.68 5.56 8.85
N LEU A 117 7.00 6.61 8.11
CA LEU A 117 8.24 6.73 7.35
C LEU A 117 9.09 7.86 7.95
N THR A 118 10.35 7.56 8.30
CA THR A 118 11.23 8.52 8.98
C THR A 118 12.65 8.51 8.43
N THR A 119 13.33 9.66 8.46
CA THR A 119 14.78 9.75 8.19
C THR A 119 15.63 9.56 9.44
N LEU A 120 15.02 9.62 10.63
CA LEU A 120 15.72 9.59 11.92
C LEU A 120 15.19 8.49 12.83
N LEU A 121 16.12 7.80 13.49
CA LEU A 121 15.89 7.00 14.69
C LEU A 121 16.98 7.29 15.72
N PRO A 122 16.67 7.21 17.03
CA PRO A 122 15.37 6.88 17.62
C PRO A 122 14.37 8.06 17.59
N LEU A 123 13.07 7.74 17.60
CA LEU A 123 11.97 8.70 17.74
C LEU A 123 11.06 8.32 18.91
N PRO A 124 10.38 9.28 19.56
CA PRO A 124 9.32 8.96 20.51
C PRO A 124 8.15 8.25 19.79
N ASN A 125 7.21 7.65 20.53
CA ASN A 125 5.93 7.16 19.98
C ASN A 125 6.00 6.08 18.86
N LEU A 126 7.16 5.49 18.56
CA LEU A 126 7.30 4.44 17.53
C LEU A 126 6.40 3.23 17.77
N HIS A 127 6.16 2.90 19.03
CA HIS A 127 5.30 1.79 19.46
C HIS A 127 3.81 1.98 19.08
N LEU A 128 3.41 3.17 18.64
CA LEU A 128 2.05 3.45 18.17
C LEU A 128 1.80 2.99 16.72
N PHE A 129 2.85 2.56 16.01
CA PHE A 129 2.77 2.11 14.63
C PHE A 129 3.07 0.63 14.51
N GLU A 130 2.27 -0.09 13.73
CA GLU A 130 2.57 -1.47 13.37
C GLU A 130 3.73 -1.56 12.37
N THR A 131 3.85 -0.55 11.50
CA THR A 131 4.90 -0.49 10.46
C THR A 131 5.68 0.81 10.57
N VAL A 132 6.99 0.68 10.78
CA VAL A 132 7.96 1.79 10.77
C VAL A 132 9.02 1.51 9.73
N ILE A 133 9.25 2.48 8.83
CA ILE A 133 10.25 2.39 7.76
C ILE A 133 11.22 3.54 7.94
N GLN A 134 12.46 3.23 8.30
CA GLN A 134 13.54 4.20 8.27
C GLN A 134 14.14 4.27 6.86
N ILE A 135 14.37 5.48 6.38
CA ILE A 135 15.06 5.77 5.12
C ILE A 135 16.21 6.74 5.36
N GLU A 136 17.11 6.89 4.39
CA GLU A 136 18.02 8.03 4.32
C GLU A 136 17.28 9.27 3.77
N ASP A 137 17.99 10.37 3.50
CA ASP A 137 17.39 11.59 2.95
C ASP A 137 16.60 11.35 1.66
N LEU A 138 17.01 10.35 0.87
CA LEU A 138 16.25 9.89 -0.30
C LEU A 138 15.94 8.39 -0.19
N PRO A 139 14.73 7.95 -0.56
CA PRO A 139 14.41 6.53 -0.57
C PRO A 139 15.28 5.77 -1.56
N SER A 140 16.06 4.80 -1.08
CA SER A 140 16.74 3.84 -1.94
C SER A 140 15.74 2.88 -2.59
N ARG A 141 16.20 2.12 -3.58
CA ARG A 141 15.39 1.06 -4.20
C ARG A 141 14.92 0.01 -3.17
N GLU A 142 15.75 -0.29 -2.18
CA GLU A 142 15.40 -1.24 -1.11
C GLU A 142 14.30 -0.65 -0.22
N ASN A 143 14.40 0.62 0.15
CA ASN A 143 13.35 1.30 0.92
C ASN A 143 12.02 1.31 0.16
N LEU A 144 12.05 1.60 -1.15
CA LEU A 144 10.85 1.59 -1.99
C LEU A 144 10.23 0.19 -2.10
N ASN A 145 11.04 -0.87 -2.12
CA ASN A 145 10.55 -2.23 -2.12
C ASN A 145 9.85 -2.59 -0.79
N VAL A 146 10.45 -2.25 0.35
CA VAL A 146 9.85 -2.44 1.68
C VAL A 146 8.53 -1.66 1.78
N PHE A 147 8.52 -0.41 1.33
CA PHE A 147 7.31 0.42 1.31
C PHE A 147 6.21 -0.17 0.40
N SER A 148 6.58 -0.69 -0.77
CA SER A 148 5.66 -1.39 -1.67
C SER A 148 5.04 -2.63 -1.00
N ILE A 149 5.83 -3.43 -0.29
CA ILE A 149 5.35 -4.60 0.47
C ILE A 149 4.38 -4.17 1.58
N ALA A 150 4.65 -3.06 2.27
CA ALA A 150 3.75 -2.54 3.31
C ALA A 150 2.40 -2.07 2.75
N ILE A 151 2.36 -1.58 1.51
CA ILE A 151 1.13 -1.09 0.84
C ILE A 151 0.31 -2.24 0.25
N TYR A 152 0.95 -3.12 -0.50
CA TYR A 152 0.27 -4.13 -1.32
C TYR A 152 0.25 -5.51 -0.67
N GLY A 153 0.98 -5.70 0.42
CA GLY A 153 1.29 -7.02 0.96
C GLY A 153 2.48 -7.66 0.22
N GLY A 154 3.20 -8.54 0.91
CA GLY A 154 4.20 -9.41 0.27
C GLY A 154 3.58 -10.75 -0.11
N PRO A 155 4.17 -11.51 -1.06
CA PRO A 155 3.87 -12.92 -1.16
C PRO A 155 4.15 -13.53 0.22
N ALA A 156 3.18 -14.26 0.79
CA ALA A 156 3.23 -14.72 2.17
C ALA A 156 4.60 -15.31 2.55
N ALA A 157 5.42 -14.50 3.20
CA ALA A 157 6.74 -14.87 3.66
C ALA A 157 7.02 -14.09 4.95
N SER A 158 6.76 -14.80 6.05
CA SER A 158 7.54 -14.77 7.29
C SER A 158 7.99 -13.39 7.76
N ALA A 159 7.27 -12.90 8.78
CA ALA A 159 7.78 -11.91 9.71
C ALA A 159 9.23 -12.23 10.11
N VAL A 160 10.18 -11.53 9.49
CA VAL A 160 11.50 -11.34 10.08
C VAL A 160 11.30 -10.27 11.13
N LYS A 161 10.92 -10.70 12.34
CA LYS A 161 11.19 -9.91 13.54
C LYS A 161 12.70 -9.76 13.60
N GLN A 162 13.22 -8.56 13.37
CA GLN A 162 14.58 -8.27 13.81
C GLN A 162 14.61 -8.44 15.33
N PRO A 163 15.63 -9.13 15.88
CA PRO A 163 15.81 -9.19 17.32
C PRO A 163 16.11 -7.77 17.81
N VAL A 164 15.41 -7.38 18.87
CA VAL A 164 15.79 -6.24 19.70
C VAL A 164 16.98 -6.73 20.53
N ASP A 165 18.17 -6.20 20.24
CA ASP A 165 19.27 -6.15 21.20
C ASP A 165 19.14 -4.86 22.03
#